data_AF-A0A0C4DTG4-F1
#
_entry.id   AF-A0A0C4DTG4-F1
#
_cell.length_a   1.000
_cell.length_b   1.000
_cell.length_c   1.000
_cell.angle_alpha   90.00
_cell.angle_beta   90.00
_cell.angle_gamma   90.00
#
_symmetry.space_group_name_H-M   'P 1'
#
loop_
_entity.id
_entity.type
_entity.pdbx_description
1 polymer ?
#
loop_
_entity_poly.entity_id
_entity_poly.type
_entity_poly.pdbx_seq_one_letter_code
_entity_poly.pdbx_strand_id
1 'polypeptide(L)'
;MADQSIIRITKELSDIQKNSDLSLAVACRDVDVRNVKAMIIGPHETPYEFGFFEFTFRFGKDYPRKSPTVTAITTNGGRTRFNPNIYAAGKVCLSILGTWRGDRGEEWSAAQGLESILLSIQSLMSSNPYENEPGFEDANEPSDKKNQKDYVQKIRHETLRISVIQRLEDYLGIQADGTIPPPVVVDKEEEEMDLEEVEGMNVPFEPFKDLCKRRFLWYYDSYLNSIQKAKEEVKDGYPFARMPFEGSHNSMEGRFNYSELERRLRNLKQALDAEALGWATEGLTPKAKDSTVAVNLQRQFEQVVENFKRNDIPHNVELAENNPFVWVLTYFGAPMTNLDGGLFRIIIRFSPRFPEEQPRVNFETRIFHHRIAADGTACYFAPLTRREDVKSHIDAIIGALEEEQPPYDPRTLVNPEAFKLYWGSAEDRKIYNRRLRRSVQQSLEDL
;
A
#
# COMPACT_ATOMS: atom_id res chain seq x y z
N MET A 1 9.68 30.99 22.03
CA MET A 1 9.84 31.07 20.56
C MET A 1 9.70 29.66 20.02
N ALA A 2 8.76 29.42 19.11
CA ALA A 2 8.60 28.10 18.51
C ALA A 2 9.88 27.72 17.75
N ASP A 3 10.35 26.49 17.93
CA ASP A 3 11.54 25.97 17.27
C ASP A 3 11.32 25.96 15.74
N GLN A 4 12.05 26.82 15.03
CA GLN A 4 11.93 26.99 13.57
C GLN A 4 12.12 25.66 12.82
N SER A 5 12.92 24.75 13.39
CA SER A 5 13.13 23.40 12.87
C SER A 5 11.84 22.58 12.92
N ILE A 6 11.12 22.63 14.06
CA ILE A 6 9.85 21.92 14.25
C ILE A 6 8.80 22.45 13.28
N ILE A 7 8.66 23.77 13.15
CA ILE A 7 7.71 24.37 12.22
C ILE A 7 7.95 23.88 10.78
N ARG A 8 9.23 23.81 10.37
CA ARG A 8 9.60 23.30 9.04
C ARG A 8 9.23 21.83 8.87
N ILE A 9 9.54 20.97 9.84
CA ILE A 9 9.22 19.53 9.79
C ILE A 9 7.71 19.30 9.71
N THR A 10 6.93 19.96 10.58
CA THR A 10 5.47 19.84 10.59
C THR A 10 4.85 20.29 9.26
N LYS A 11 5.39 21.37 8.67
CA LYS A 11 4.94 21.82 7.34
C LYS A 11 5.23 20.76 6.27
N GLU A 12 6.47 20.26 6.19
CA GLU A 12 6.84 19.24 5.21
C GLU A 12 6.02 17.95 5.34
N LEU A 13 5.75 17.50 6.57
CA LEU A 13 4.87 16.37 6.84
C LEU A 13 3.45 16.61 6.33
N SER A 14 2.88 17.78 6.68
CA SER A 14 1.54 18.17 6.20
C SER A 14 1.49 18.26 4.67
N ASP A 15 2.54 18.77 4.02
CA ASP A 15 2.57 18.93 2.57
C ASP A 15 2.59 17.56 1.87
N ILE A 16 3.40 16.61 2.36
CA ILE A 16 3.41 15.22 1.85
C ILE A 16 2.08 14.51 2.14
N GLN A 17 1.51 14.69 3.33
CA GLN A 17 0.22 14.08 3.70
C GLN A 17 -0.97 14.66 2.92
N LYS A 18 -0.81 15.83 2.29
CA LYS A 18 -1.80 16.41 1.37
C LYS A 18 -1.53 16.04 -0.08
N ASN A 19 -0.30 15.66 -0.42
CA ASN A 19 0.08 15.21 -1.75
C ASN A 19 -0.67 13.91 -2.09
N SER A 20 -1.09 13.77 -3.34
CA SER A 20 -1.79 12.59 -3.86
C SER A 20 -0.83 11.47 -4.30
N ASP A 21 0.48 11.62 -4.07
CA ASP A 21 1.47 10.59 -4.38
C ASP A 21 1.18 9.30 -3.59
N LEU A 22 0.67 8.29 -4.29
CA LEU A 22 0.29 7.01 -3.70
C LEU A 22 1.50 6.17 -3.28
N SER A 23 2.72 6.55 -3.68
CA SER A 23 3.95 5.82 -3.42
C SER A 23 4.68 6.25 -2.15
N LEU A 24 4.37 7.43 -1.62
CA LEU A 24 5.02 7.97 -0.43
C LEU A 24 4.03 8.10 0.72
N ALA A 25 4.41 7.64 1.91
CA ALA A 25 3.65 7.87 3.13
C ALA A 25 4.57 8.28 4.28
N VAL A 26 4.14 9.22 5.11
CA VAL A 26 4.90 9.73 6.24
C VAL A 26 4.03 9.85 7.48
N ALA A 27 4.61 9.55 8.64
CA ALA A 27 3.95 9.66 9.93
C ALA A 27 4.95 9.88 11.06
N CYS A 28 4.56 10.64 12.08
CA CYS A 28 5.29 10.78 13.33
C CYS A 28 4.30 10.71 14.50
N ARG A 29 4.82 10.53 15.71
CA ARG A 29 4.04 10.71 16.93
C ARG A 29 4.00 12.20 17.27
N ASP A 30 2.88 12.69 17.81
CA ASP A 30 2.75 14.09 18.21
C ASP A 30 3.77 14.49 19.29
N VAL A 31 4.13 13.53 20.16
CA VAL A 31 5.16 13.70 21.20
C VAL A 31 6.59 13.79 20.65
N ASP A 32 6.83 13.37 19.40
CA ASP A 32 8.17 13.29 18.80
C ASP A 32 8.15 13.52 17.28
N VAL A 33 7.90 14.77 16.91
CA VAL A 33 7.90 15.24 15.51
C VAL A 33 9.28 15.18 14.83
N ARG A 34 10.38 14.97 15.59
CA ARG A 34 11.74 14.87 15.06
C ARG A 34 12.12 13.44 14.63
N ASN A 35 11.33 12.45 15.02
CA ASN A 35 11.48 11.08 14.56
C ASN A 35 10.27 10.73 13.66
N VAL A 36 10.53 10.65 12.36
CA VAL A 36 9.50 10.41 11.35
C VAL A 36 9.70 9.01 10.78
N LYS A 37 8.62 8.24 10.67
CA LYS A 37 8.57 7.05 9.84
C LYS A 37 8.11 7.43 8.44
N ALA A 38 8.70 6.82 7.43
CA ALA A 38 8.29 6.96 6.05
C ALA A 38 8.22 5.60 5.37
N MET A 39 7.36 5.48 4.37
CA MET A 39 7.24 4.31 3.52
C MET A 39 7.30 4.72 2.06
N ILE A 40 8.09 3.98 1.29
CA ILE A 40 8.17 4.08 -0.17
C ILE A 40 7.62 2.78 -0.75
N ILE A 41 6.60 2.89 -1.60
CA ILE A 41 6.14 1.79 -2.44
C ILE A 41 7.10 1.68 -3.62
N GLY A 42 7.66 0.49 -3.83
CA GLY A 42 8.64 0.27 -4.88
C GLY A 42 8.07 0.54 -6.28
N PRO A 43 8.83 1.19 -7.19
CA PRO A 43 8.31 1.63 -8.48
C PRO A 43 7.88 0.46 -9.39
N HIS A 44 6.83 0.67 -10.17
CA HIS A 44 6.37 -0.26 -11.21
C HIS A 44 7.48 -0.54 -12.24
N GLU A 45 7.51 -1.77 -12.80
CA GLU A 45 8.52 -2.21 -13.78
C GLU A 45 9.96 -2.29 -13.23
N THR A 46 10.11 -2.40 -11.92
CA THR A 46 11.41 -2.59 -11.25
C THR A 46 11.38 -3.87 -10.41
N PRO A 47 12.52 -4.45 -10.00
CA PRO A 47 12.51 -5.57 -9.07
C PRO A 47 11.98 -5.21 -7.67
N TYR A 48 11.66 -3.94 -7.42
CA TYR A 48 11.06 -3.45 -6.17
C TYR A 48 9.54 -3.31 -6.27
N GLU A 49 8.96 -3.55 -7.45
CA GLU A 49 7.56 -3.26 -7.79
C GLU A 49 6.58 -3.60 -6.68
N PHE A 50 5.88 -2.55 -6.23
CA PHE A 50 4.84 -2.58 -5.20
C PHE A 50 5.28 -3.12 -3.83
N GLY A 51 6.58 -3.25 -3.58
CA GLY A 51 7.12 -3.60 -2.26
C GLY A 51 7.01 -2.47 -1.24
N PHE A 52 6.85 -2.79 0.05
CA PHE A 52 6.74 -1.80 1.14
C PHE A 52 8.09 -1.57 1.84
N PHE A 53 8.78 -0.49 1.49
CA PHE A 53 10.09 -0.14 2.04
C PHE A 53 9.96 0.96 3.10
N GLU A 54 10.20 0.61 4.37
CA GLU A 54 10.12 1.56 5.48
C GLU A 54 11.48 2.16 5.81
N PHE A 55 11.46 3.45 6.14
CA PHE A 55 12.61 4.24 6.54
C PHE A 55 12.29 5.04 7.79
N THR A 56 13.28 5.22 8.66
CA THR A 56 13.20 6.13 9.81
C THR A 56 14.09 7.35 9.55
N PHE A 57 13.53 8.53 9.77
CA PHE A 57 14.19 9.82 9.66
C PHE A 57 14.35 10.42 11.06
N ARG A 58 15.56 10.88 11.37
CA ARG A 58 15.87 11.61 12.60
C ARG A 58 16.37 13.01 12.28
N PHE A 59 15.58 14.02 12.65
CA PHE A 59 15.87 15.42 12.42
C PHE A 59 16.62 16.04 13.62
N GLY A 60 17.88 16.42 13.40
CA GLY A 60 18.69 17.12 14.40
C GLY A 60 18.23 18.56 14.64
N LYS A 61 18.66 19.17 15.76
CA LYS A 61 18.31 20.56 16.11
C LYS A 61 18.73 21.59 15.06
N ASP A 62 19.75 21.26 14.27
CA ASP A 62 20.27 22.11 13.20
C ASP A 62 19.46 22.05 11.90
N TYR A 63 18.40 21.22 11.79
CA TYR A 63 17.59 21.13 10.57
C TYR A 63 16.85 22.45 10.29
N PRO A 64 16.87 22.98 9.05
CA PRO A 64 17.32 22.37 7.79
C PRO A 64 18.77 22.71 7.38
N ARG A 65 19.61 23.28 8.25
CA ARG A 65 21.03 23.55 7.92
C ARG A 65 21.83 22.27 7.73
N LYS A 66 21.50 21.21 8.46
CA LYS A 66 22.04 19.85 8.26
C LYS A 66 20.93 18.91 7.83
N SER A 67 21.27 17.92 7.00
CA SER A 67 20.37 16.85 6.59
C SER A 67 19.92 16.01 7.80
N PRO A 68 18.72 15.38 7.73
CA PRO A 68 18.34 14.36 8.70
C PRO A 68 19.18 13.09 8.51
N THR A 69 19.28 12.29 9.57
CA THR A 69 19.78 10.91 9.43
C THR A 69 18.66 10.00 8.96
N VAL A 70 18.94 9.14 7.97
CA VAL A 70 17.98 8.18 7.41
C VAL A 70 18.47 6.76 7.64
N THR A 71 17.57 5.87 8.06
CA THR A 71 17.85 4.44 8.23
C THR A 71 16.76 3.61 7.56
N ALA A 72 17.14 2.73 6.64
CA ALA A 72 16.25 1.73 6.06
C ALA A 72 15.94 0.63 7.09
N ILE A 73 14.66 0.32 7.26
CA ILE A 73 14.16 -0.63 8.26
C ILE A 73 13.85 -1.98 7.62
N THR A 74 13.36 -1.98 6.37
CA THR A 74 13.10 -3.22 5.61
C THR A 74 14.43 -3.85 5.16
N THR A 75 15.11 -4.58 6.05
CA THR A 75 16.45 -5.18 5.77
C THR A 75 16.59 -6.63 6.23
N ASN A 76 15.49 -7.28 6.65
CA ASN A 76 15.49 -8.65 7.16
C ASN A 76 16.49 -8.85 8.32
N GLY A 77 16.48 -7.92 9.28
CA GLY A 77 17.36 -7.96 10.45
C GLY A 77 18.84 -7.84 10.11
N GLY A 78 19.20 -7.00 9.12
CA GLY A 78 20.60 -6.80 8.76
C GLY A 78 21.15 -7.73 7.67
N ARG A 79 20.30 -8.52 7.00
CA ARG A 79 20.72 -9.60 6.09
C ARG A 79 20.45 -9.33 4.62
N THR A 80 19.52 -8.43 4.30
CA THR A 80 19.11 -8.16 2.92
C THR A 80 19.57 -6.77 2.51
N ARG A 81 20.52 -6.71 1.56
CA ARG A 81 20.93 -5.49 0.88
C ARG A 81 20.06 -5.31 -0.36
N PHE A 82 19.03 -4.48 -0.24
CA PHE A 82 18.07 -4.27 -1.33
C PHE A 82 18.67 -3.52 -2.52
N ASN A 83 19.68 -2.68 -2.32
CA ASN A 83 20.29 -1.89 -3.38
C ASN A 83 21.76 -1.61 -3.04
N PRO A 84 22.64 -1.36 -4.03
CA PRO A 84 24.00 -0.93 -3.74
C PRO A 84 24.09 0.26 -2.79
N ASN A 85 23.11 1.16 -2.84
CA ASN A 85 22.98 2.34 -1.99
C ASN A 85 22.05 2.16 -0.78
N ILE A 86 21.40 1.00 -0.60
CA ILE A 86 20.54 0.66 0.55
C ILE A 86 21.09 -0.59 1.22
N TYR A 87 21.92 -0.37 2.24
CA TYR A 87 22.74 -1.40 2.86
C TYR A 87 21.90 -2.28 3.78
N ALA A 88 22.35 -3.53 3.99
CA ALA A 88 21.69 -4.45 4.90
C ALA A 88 21.62 -3.90 6.34
N ALA A 89 22.65 -3.17 6.80
CA ALA A 89 22.65 -2.49 8.09
C ALA A 89 21.70 -1.27 8.19
N GLY A 90 20.96 -0.94 7.12
CA GLY A 90 20.03 0.18 7.07
C GLY A 90 20.64 1.51 6.59
N LYS A 91 21.95 1.58 6.35
CA LYS A 91 22.58 2.80 5.82
C LYS A 91 22.07 3.08 4.40
N VAL A 92 21.66 4.33 4.16
CA VAL A 92 21.27 4.86 2.84
C VAL A 92 22.38 5.78 2.32
N CYS A 93 22.87 5.52 1.12
CA CYS A 93 23.94 6.28 0.48
C CYS A 93 23.39 7.25 -0.58
N LEU A 94 23.33 8.54 -0.23
CA LEU A 94 22.90 9.63 -1.10
C LEU A 94 23.82 10.85 -0.90
N SER A 95 24.10 11.58 -1.97
CA SER A 95 24.88 12.83 -1.95
C SER A 95 24.20 13.89 -1.08
N ILE A 96 22.89 14.05 -1.22
CA ILE A 96 22.07 14.96 -0.40
C ILE A 96 22.00 14.57 1.09
N LEU A 97 22.44 13.36 1.46
CA LEU A 97 22.56 12.94 2.86
C LEU A 97 24.02 13.04 3.36
N GLY A 98 24.97 13.40 2.50
CA GLY A 98 26.41 13.38 2.80
C GLY A 98 26.98 11.97 3.01
N THR A 99 26.24 10.94 2.60
CA THR A 99 26.63 9.52 2.74
C THR A 99 27.16 8.92 1.44
N TRP A 100 27.15 9.71 0.36
CA TRP A 100 27.71 9.40 -0.95
C TRP A 100 28.44 10.62 -1.53
N ARG A 101 29.28 10.38 -2.54
CA ARG A 101 29.95 11.47 -3.27
C ARG A 101 28.90 12.18 -4.13
N GLY A 102 28.95 13.50 -4.20
CA GLY A 102 28.12 14.30 -5.10
C GLY A 102 28.96 15.39 -5.74
N ASP A 103 28.57 15.81 -6.93
CA ASP A 103 29.15 16.98 -7.57
C ASP A 103 28.68 18.27 -6.89
N ARG A 104 29.34 19.40 -7.23
CA ARG A 104 28.96 20.71 -6.68
C ARG A 104 27.50 21.01 -7.01
N GLY A 105 26.67 21.14 -5.97
CA GLY A 105 25.24 21.40 -6.08
C GLY A 105 24.34 20.17 -5.87
N GLU A 106 24.92 18.97 -5.80
CA GLU A 106 24.20 17.72 -5.52
C GLU A 106 24.22 17.34 -4.02
N GLU A 107 24.97 18.09 -3.22
CA GLU A 107 25.03 17.93 -1.77
C GLU A 107 23.83 18.59 -1.05
N TRP A 108 23.67 18.28 0.24
CA TRP A 108 22.60 18.85 1.06
C TRP A 108 22.57 20.39 1.00
N SER A 109 21.39 20.95 0.78
CA SER A 109 21.12 22.37 1.01
C SER A 109 19.80 22.53 1.75
N ALA A 110 19.64 23.62 2.49
CA ALA A 110 18.41 23.91 3.24
C ALA A 110 17.17 24.16 2.35
N ALA A 111 17.34 24.17 1.01
CA ALA A 111 16.25 24.18 0.05
C ALA A 111 15.60 22.79 -0.11
N GLN A 112 16.35 21.72 0.16
CA GLN A 112 15.87 20.34 0.14
C GLN A 112 15.03 20.04 1.39
N GLY A 113 14.29 18.92 1.36
CA GLY A 113 13.44 18.51 2.47
C GLY A 113 13.17 17.02 2.47
N LEU A 114 12.24 16.59 3.32
CA LEU A 114 11.82 15.20 3.46
C LEU A 114 11.38 14.59 2.13
N GLU A 115 10.53 15.29 1.37
CA GLU A 115 10.03 14.81 0.07
C GLU A 115 11.15 14.58 -0.94
N SER A 116 12.10 15.51 -1.06
CA SER A 116 13.20 15.34 -2.02
C SER A 116 14.16 14.21 -1.64
N ILE A 117 14.35 13.95 -0.35
CA ILE A 117 15.08 12.76 0.12
C ILE A 117 14.31 11.48 -0.25
N LEU A 118 13.00 11.43 -0.01
CA LEU A 118 12.19 10.25 -0.34
C LEU A 118 12.18 9.96 -1.84
N LEU A 119 12.03 10.98 -2.68
CA LEU A 119 12.12 10.86 -4.14
C LEU A 119 13.52 10.39 -4.58
N SER A 120 14.59 10.87 -3.93
CA SER A 120 15.96 10.43 -4.21
C SER A 120 16.22 8.99 -3.78
N ILE A 121 15.56 8.50 -2.72
CA ILE A 121 15.64 7.09 -2.34
C ILE A 121 14.86 6.22 -3.33
N GLN A 122 13.67 6.68 -3.75
CA GLN A 122 12.85 5.96 -4.73
C GLN A 122 13.55 5.86 -6.08
N SER A 123 14.30 6.88 -6.52
CA SER A 123 15.04 6.82 -7.79
C SER A 123 16.18 5.79 -7.79
N LEU A 124 16.73 5.43 -6.63
CA LEU A 124 17.68 4.32 -6.50
C LEU A 124 17.03 2.96 -6.82
N MET A 125 15.71 2.84 -6.66
CA MET A 125 14.95 1.62 -6.91
C MET A 125 14.68 1.44 -8.43
N SER A 126 15.74 1.48 -9.23
CA SER A 126 15.69 1.41 -10.70
C SER A 126 15.36 0.00 -11.22
N SER A 127 15.06 -0.10 -12.51
CA SER A 127 14.84 -1.39 -13.20
C SER A 127 16.10 -2.26 -13.25
N ASN A 128 17.28 -1.65 -13.20
CA ASN A 128 18.58 -2.33 -13.14
C ASN A 128 19.43 -1.80 -11.98
N PRO A 129 19.19 -2.26 -10.74
CA PRO A 129 19.93 -1.76 -9.58
C PRO A 129 21.38 -2.24 -9.51
N TYR A 130 21.84 -3.08 -10.44
CA TYR A 130 23.24 -3.47 -10.54
C TYR A 130 24.13 -2.28 -10.94
N GLU A 131 23.62 -1.39 -11.80
CA GLU A 131 24.33 -0.20 -12.30
C GLU A 131 24.54 0.86 -11.20
N ASN A 132 23.84 0.74 -10.06
CA ASN A 132 24.02 1.63 -8.93
C ASN A 132 25.33 1.37 -8.14
N GLU A 133 26.02 0.25 -8.38
CA GLU A 133 27.29 -0.03 -7.72
C GLU A 133 28.43 0.75 -8.41
N PRO A 134 29.29 1.46 -7.66
CA PRO A 134 30.45 2.15 -8.21
C PRO A 134 31.31 1.27 -9.12
N GLY A 135 31.58 1.77 -10.33
CA GLY A 135 32.36 1.08 -11.34
C GLY A 135 31.56 0.11 -12.21
N PHE A 136 30.23 0.04 -12.02
CA PHE A 136 29.32 -0.79 -12.82
C PHE A 136 28.27 0.03 -13.57
N GLU A 137 28.40 1.36 -13.61
CA GLU A 137 27.44 2.28 -14.22
C GLU A 137 27.26 2.01 -15.74
N ASP A 138 28.36 1.75 -16.44
CA ASP A 138 28.40 1.47 -17.88
C ASP A 138 28.62 -0.03 -18.18
N ALA A 139 28.37 -0.91 -17.20
CA ALA A 139 28.61 -2.34 -17.29
C ALA A 139 27.78 -2.98 -18.42
N ASN A 140 28.46 -3.49 -19.45
CA ASN A 140 27.83 -3.93 -20.69
C ASN A 140 28.44 -5.19 -21.31
N GLU A 141 29.41 -5.83 -20.64
CA GLU A 141 29.96 -7.10 -21.11
C GLU A 141 28.91 -8.22 -21.05
N PRO A 142 29.07 -9.33 -21.80
CA PRO A 142 28.14 -10.47 -21.72
C PRO A 142 28.00 -11.04 -20.29
N SER A 143 29.08 -11.02 -19.51
CA SER A 143 29.11 -11.33 -18.08
C SER A 143 28.24 -10.39 -17.26
N ASP A 144 28.30 -9.08 -17.53
CA ASP A 144 27.49 -8.07 -16.84
C ASP A 144 26.01 -8.26 -17.12
N LYS A 145 25.62 -8.53 -18.36
CA LYS A 145 24.20 -8.81 -18.69
C LYS A 145 23.63 -9.98 -17.91
N LYS A 146 24.45 -11.01 -17.69
CA LYS A 146 24.07 -12.13 -16.82
C LYS A 146 23.93 -11.67 -15.36
N ASN A 147 24.93 -10.96 -14.83
CA ASN A 147 24.91 -10.48 -13.45
C ASN A 147 23.75 -9.52 -13.18
N GLN A 148 23.45 -8.61 -14.10
CA GLN A 148 22.29 -7.70 -14.05
C GLN A 148 20.99 -8.50 -13.90
N LYS A 149 20.79 -9.51 -14.77
CA LYS A 149 19.61 -10.38 -14.70
C LYS A 149 19.54 -11.13 -13.37
N ASP A 150 20.64 -11.74 -12.96
CA ASP A 150 20.71 -12.53 -11.73
C ASP A 150 20.47 -11.64 -10.49
N TYR A 151 20.97 -10.39 -10.49
CA TYR A 151 20.74 -9.42 -9.43
C TYR A 151 19.27 -8.97 -9.38
N VAL A 152 18.68 -8.62 -10.52
CA VAL A 152 17.24 -8.27 -10.62
C VAL A 152 16.36 -9.40 -10.09
N GLN A 153 16.66 -10.65 -10.45
CA GLN A 153 15.91 -11.81 -9.95
C GLN A 153 16.01 -11.96 -8.43
N LYS A 154 17.21 -11.77 -7.88
CA LYS A 154 17.47 -11.80 -6.44
C LYS A 154 16.68 -10.72 -5.71
N ILE A 155 16.73 -9.47 -6.19
CA ILE A 155 15.98 -8.35 -5.61
C ILE A 155 14.48 -8.60 -5.69
N ARG A 156 13.95 -9.04 -6.83
CA ARG A 156 12.51 -9.34 -7.01
C ARG A 156 12.01 -10.36 -5.98
N HIS A 157 12.76 -11.44 -5.79
CA HIS A 157 12.42 -12.46 -4.82
C HIS A 157 12.37 -11.88 -3.39
N GLU A 158 13.39 -11.14 -3.00
CA GLU A 158 13.50 -10.57 -1.65
C GLU A 158 12.49 -9.44 -1.41
N THR A 159 12.13 -8.67 -2.44
CA THR A 159 11.04 -7.70 -2.40
C THR A 159 9.73 -8.39 -2.03
N LEU A 160 9.34 -9.42 -2.77
CA LEU A 160 8.11 -10.18 -2.49
C LEU A 160 8.16 -10.83 -1.11
N ARG A 161 9.26 -11.51 -0.79
CA ARG A 161 9.40 -12.27 0.46
C ARG A 161 9.38 -11.39 1.70
N ILE A 162 10.14 -10.30 1.71
CA ILE A 162 10.39 -9.50 2.92
C ILE A 162 9.49 -8.27 2.96
N SER A 163 9.50 -7.47 1.89
CA SER A 163 8.82 -6.16 1.90
C SER A 163 7.30 -6.30 1.80
N VAL A 164 6.81 -7.41 1.24
CA VAL A 164 5.37 -7.69 1.08
C VAL A 164 4.91 -8.79 2.03
N ILE A 165 5.35 -10.03 1.81
CA ILE A 165 4.79 -11.21 2.48
C ILE A 165 5.11 -11.20 3.97
N GLN A 166 6.39 -11.23 4.35
CA GLN A 166 6.79 -11.25 5.76
C GLN A 166 6.26 -10.04 6.52
N ARG A 167 6.26 -8.86 5.87
CA ARG A 167 5.71 -7.63 6.45
C ARG A 167 4.24 -7.79 6.86
N LEU A 168 3.40 -8.36 5.99
CA LEU A 168 1.98 -8.54 6.26
C LEU A 168 1.72 -9.69 7.22
N GLU A 169 2.52 -10.76 7.14
CA GLU A 169 2.54 -11.84 8.12
C GLU A 169 2.79 -11.30 9.53
N ASP A 170 3.79 -10.44 9.71
CA ASP A 170 4.10 -9.78 10.98
C ASP A 170 2.89 -8.94 11.47
N TYR A 171 2.25 -8.17 10.59
CA TYR A 171 1.07 -7.36 10.94
C TYR A 171 -0.17 -8.17 11.31
N LEU A 172 -0.34 -9.36 10.73
CA LEU A 172 -1.47 -10.26 10.95
C LEU A 172 -1.17 -11.34 12.00
N GLY A 173 0.06 -11.44 12.50
CA GLY A 173 0.48 -12.50 13.41
C GLY A 173 0.48 -13.89 12.76
N ILE A 174 0.64 -13.96 11.44
CA ILE A 174 0.64 -15.23 10.68
C ILE A 174 2.08 -15.71 10.56
N GLN A 175 2.34 -16.94 10.97
CA GLN A 175 3.63 -17.59 10.74
C GLN A 175 3.77 -18.01 9.28
N ALA A 176 5.01 -18.23 8.82
CA ALA A 176 5.29 -18.61 7.44
C ALA A 176 4.58 -19.91 7.03
N ASP A 177 4.31 -20.85 7.95
CA ASP A 177 3.54 -22.07 7.67
C ASP A 177 2.04 -21.83 7.46
N GLY A 178 1.54 -20.64 7.81
CA GLY A 178 0.14 -20.22 7.74
C GLY A 178 -0.59 -20.32 9.09
N THR A 179 0.10 -20.70 10.17
CA THR A 179 -0.50 -20.78 11.50
C THR A 179 -0.56 -19.41 12.18
N ILE A 180 -1.61 -19.18 12.96
CA ILE A 180 -1.71 -18.03 13.87
C ILE A 180 -1.47 -18.59 15.28
N PRO A 181 -0.40 -18.18 15.99
CA PRO A 181 -0.18 -18.63 17.36
C PRO A 181 -1.33 -18.16 18.27
N PRO A 182 -1.72 -18.95 19.27
CA PRO A 182 -2.75 -18.53 20.22
C PRO A 182 -2.30 -17.24 20.92
N PRO A 183 -3.22 -16.31 21.21
CA PRO A 183 -2.89 -15.10 21.95
C PRO A 183 -2.25 -15.49 23.30
N VAL A 184 -1.14 -14.85 23.64
CA VAL A 184 -0.50 -15.02 24.94
C VAL A 184 -1.51 -14.57 25.99
N VAL A 185 -1.96 -15.49 26.84
CA VAL A 185 -2.85 -15.16 27.96
C VAL A 185 -2.06 -14.30 28.94
N VAL A 186 -2.30 -13.00 28.92
CA VAL A 186 -1.89 -12.10 29.99
C VAL A 186 -2.94 -12.21 31.08
N ASP A 187 -2.53 -12.39 32.33
CA ASP A 187 -3.43 -12.60 33.46
C ASP A 187 -4.45 -11.45 33.57
N LYS A 188 -5.72 -11.82 33.80
CA LYS A 188 -6.91 -10.95 33.79
C LYS A 188 -6.94 -9.83 34.85
N GLU A 189 -5.92 -9.68 35.66
CA GLU A 189 -5.86 -8.63 36.70
C GLU A 189 -5.43 -7.26 36.16
N GLU A 190 -4.94 -7.18 34.91
CA GLU A 190 -4.60 -5.90 34.24
C GLU A 190 -5.77 -5.30 33.42
N GLU A 191 -6.90 -6.01 33.26
CA GLU A 191 -8.04 -5.57 32.43
C GLU A 191 -8.93 -4.48 33.08
N GLU A 192 -8.72 -4.14 34.36
CA GLU A 192 -9.47 -3.07 35.07
C GLU A 192 -8.81 -1.68 35.02
N MET A 193 -7.71 -1.50 34.28
CA MET A 193 -7.16 -0.17 34.02
C MET A 193 -7.87 0.49 32.82
N ASP A 194 -8.29 1.75 32.96
CA ASP A 194 -8.87 2.56 31.90
C ASP A 194 -8.01 2.44 30.62
N LEU A 195 -8.66 2.08 29.49
CA LEU A 195 -8.01 1.90 28.18
C LEU A 195 -7.18 3.12 27.76
N GLU A 196 -7.54 4.32 28.21
CA GLU A 196 -6.82 5.56 27.92
C GLU A 196 -5.45 5.68 28.65
N GLU A 197 -5.24 4.98 29.78
CA GLU A 197 -3.99 5.08 30.55
C GLU A 197 -2.92 4.05 30.13
N VAL A 198 -3.33 2.91 29.56
CA VAL A 198 -2.41 1.86 29.06
C VAL A 198 -1.91 2.13 27.63
N GLU A 199 -2.67 2.93 26.86
CA GLU A 199 -2.38 3.27 25.46
C GLU A 199 -1.05 4.01 25.23
N GLY A 200 -0.47 4.61 26.27
CA GLY A 200 0.66 5.55 26.13
C GLY A 200 2.08 4.97 26.04
N MET A 201 2.37 3.75 26.53
CA MET A 201 3.77 3.37 26.77
C MET A 201 4.30 2.11 26.07
N ASN A 202 3.47 1.17 25.60
CA ASN A 202 3.97 -0.10 25.03
C ASN A 202 3.39 -0.52 23.67
N VAL A 203 2.51 0.27 23.04
CA VAL A 203 1.99 -0.08 21.70
C VAL A 203 3.03 0.27 20.61
N PRO A 204 3.42 -0.69 19.75
CA PRO A 204 4.29 -0.43 18.61
C PRO A 204 3.69 0.64 17.68
N PHE A 205 4.49 1.63 17.27
CA PHE A 205 4.05 2.64 16.29
C PHE A 205 4.08 2.08 14.87
N GLU A 206 2.92 1.62 14.40
CA GLU A 206 2.73 1.01 13.07
C GLU A 206 1.81 1.86 12.16
N PRO A 207 2.19 3.10 11.81
CA PRO A 207 1.31 4.04 11.10
C PRO A 207 0.92 3.60 9.69
N PHE A 208 1.62 2.61 9.13
CA PHE A 208 1.39 2.12 7.76
C PHE A 208 0.69 0.77 7.72
N LYS A 209 0.27 0.20 8.85
CA LYS A 209 -0.34 -1.13 8.93
C LYS A 209 -1.53 -1.28 7.99
N ASP A 210 -2.56 -0.45 8.16
CA ASP A 210 -3.76 -0.49 7.31
C ASP A 210 -3.44 -0.11 5.85
N LEU A 211 -2.52 0.83 5.63
CA LEU A 211 -2.09 1.22 4.30
C LEU A 211 -1.49 0.04 3.52
N CYS A 212 -0.60 -0.73 4.16
CA CYS A 212 -0.03 -1.95 3.57
C CYS A 212 -1.10 -2.99 3.27
N LYS A 213 -2.05 -3.24 4.20
CA LYS A 213 -3.15 -4.19 3.98
C LYS A 213 -4.00 -3.80 2.76
N ARG A 214 -4.38 -2.53 2.63
CA ARG A 214 -5.17 -2.05 1.49
C ARG A 214 -4.41 -2.13 0.17
N ARG A 215 -3.16 -1.66 0.16
CA ARG A 215 -2.32 -1.68 -1.04
C ARG A 215 -1.98 -3.10 -1.47
N PHE A 216 -1.85 -4.04 -0.53
CA PHE A 216 -1.69 -5.44 -0.86
C PHE A 216 -2.87 -6.00 -1.66
N LEU A 217 -4.10 -5.70 -1.23
CA LEU A 217 -5.31 -6.15 -1.95
C LEU A 217 -5.36 -5.56 -3.37
N TRP A 218 -4.86 -4.34 -3.55
CA TRP A 218 -4.76 -3.70 -4.86
C TRP A 218 -3.74 -4.39 -5.77
N TYR A 219 -2.56 -4.70 -5.24
CA TYR A 219 -1.44 -5.24 -6.03
C TYR A 219 -1.37 -6.77 -6.06
N TYR A 220 -2.37 -7.46 -5.48
CA TYR A 220 -2.39 -8.92 -5.33
C TYR A 220 -2.17 -9.66 -6.66
N ASP A 221 -2.88 -9.27 -7.72
CA ASP A 221 -2.73 -9.89 -9.05
C ASP A 221 -1.35 -9.60 -9.67
N SER A 222 -0.79 -8.42 -9.42
CA SER A 222 0.57 -8.06 -9.86
C SER A 222 1.62 -8.93 -9.19
N TYR A 223 1.50 -9.17 -7.88
CA TYR A 223 2.40 -10.06 -7.16
C TYR A 223 2.29 -11.50 -7.67
N LEU A 224 1.08 -12.01 -7.90
CA LEU A 224 0.89 -13.35 -8.46
C LEU A 224 1.49 -13.49 -9.86
N ASN A 225 1.28 -12.51 -10.73
CA ASN A 225 1.86 -12.51 -12.07
C ASN A 225 3.40 -12.47 -12.03
N SER A 226 3.96 -11.66 -11.13
CA SER A 226 5.41 -11.57 -10.90
C SER A 226 5.99 -12.91 -10.44
N ILE A 227 5.32 -13.60 -9.50
CA ILE A 227 5.69 -14.93 -9.03
C ILE A 227 5.60 -15.96 -10.16
N GLN A 228 4.50 -15.98 -10.93
CA GLN A 228 4.31 -16.92 -12.04
C GLN A 228 5.41 -16.78 -13.09
N LYS A 229 5.69 -15.55 -13.53
CA LYS A 229 6.78 -15.26 -14.46
C LYS A 229 8.13 -15.71 -13.89
N ALA A 230 8.39 -15.46 -12.61
CA ALA A 230 9.67 -15.83 -12.01
C ALA A 230 9.85 -17.35 -11.87
N LYS A 231 8.78 -18.13 -11.67
CA LYS A 231 8.81 -19.61 -11.67
C LYS A 231 9.23 -20.19 -13.03
N GLU A 232 8.95 -19.49 -14.14
CA GLU A 232 9.41 -19.87 -15.48
C GLU A 232 10.91 -19.57 -15.66
N GLU A 233 11.43 -18.56 -14.97
CA GLU A 233 12.81 -18.10 -15.08
C GLU A 233 13.78 -18.86 -14.15
N VAL A 234 13.35 -19.23 -12.94
CA VAL A 234 14.21 -19.82 -11.90
C VAL A 234 13.47 -20.92 -11.13
N LYS A 235 14.18 -22.01 -10.81
CA LYS A 235 13.66 -23.15 -10.05
C LYS A 235 13.80 -22.94 -8.55
N ASP A 236 12.84 -23.47 -7.79
CA ASP A 236 12.92 -23.50 -6.33
C ASP A 236 14.17 -24.22 -5.84
N GLY A 237 14.70 -23.75 -4.71
CA GLY A 237 15.93 -24.24 -4.10
C GLY A 237 17.23 -23.75 -4.77
N TYR A 238 17.20 -23.11 -5.94
CA TYR A 238 18.42 -22.57 -6.55
C TYR A 238 19.00 -21.45 -5.68
N PRO A 239 20.33 -21.44 -5.43
CA PRO A 239 20.96 -20.40 -4.64
C PRO A 239 21.03 -19.08 -5.41
N PHE A 240 21.00 -17.97 -4.68
CA PHE A 240 21.26 -16.66 -5.23
C PHE A 240 22.68 -16.59 -5.81
N ALA A 241 22.80 -16.10 -7.05
CA ALA A 241 24.11 -15.87 -7.66
C ALA A 241 24.83 -14.75 -6.90
N ARG A 242 26.11 -14.97 -6.60
CA ARG A 242 26.94 -13.96 -5.94
C ARG A 242 27.41 -12.93 -6.97
N MET A 243 27.16 -11.66 -6.70
CA MET A 243 27.59 -10.57 -7.58
C MET A 243 29.09 -10.28 -7.40
N PRO A 244 29.77 -9.72 -8.42
CA PRO A 244 31.20 -9.39 -8.34
C PRO A 244 31.56 -8.47 -7.16
N PHE A 245 30.65 -7.56 -6.79
CA PHE A 245 30.80 -6.63 -5.67
C PHE A 245 30.38 -7.19 -4.30
N GLU A 246 29.88 -8.44 -4.23
CA GLU A 246 29.48 -9.06 -2.97
C GLU A 246 30.67 -9.74 -2.28
N GLY A 247 31.04 -9.22 -1.10
CA GLY A 247 32.17 -9.68 -0.27
C GLY A 247 31.71 -10.40 1.02
N SER A 248 32.66 -10.77 1.88
CA SER A 248 32.39 -11.40 3.18
C SER A 248 31.56 -10.54 4.15
N HIS A 249 31.58 -9.22 3.98
CA HIS A 249 30.85 -8.27 4.83
C HIS A 249 29.66 -7.63 4.09
N ASN A 250 29.38 -8.06 2.86
CA ASN A 250 28.42 -7.45 1.96
C ASN A 250 27.83 -8.48 0.98
N SER A 251 27.43 -9.64 1.48
CA SER A 251 26.82 -10.71 0.68
C SER A 251 25.32 -10.81 0.96
N MET A 252 24.55 -11.13 -0.08
CA MET A 252 23.14 -11.49 0.06
C MET A 252 22.94 -12.93 -0.39
N GLU A 253 22.97 -13.82 0.61
CA GLU A 253 22.82 -15.26 0.44
C GLU A 253 21.36 -15.68 0.64
N GLY A 254 20.95 -16.72 -0.09
CA GLY A 254 19.59 -17.22 -0.04
C GLY A 254 19.31 -18.19 -1.17
N ARG A 255 18.05 -18.64 -1.24
CA ARG A 255 17.53 -19.51 -2.30
C ARG A 255 16.20 -18.99 -2.79
N PHE A 256 15.94 -19.18 -4.08
CA PHE A 256 14.63 -18.91 -4.67
C PHE A 256 13.64 -19.96 -4.18
N ASN A 257 12.45 -19.55 -3.73
CA ASN A 257 11.37 -20.44 -3.30
C ASN A 257 10.01 -19.86 -3.70
N TYR A 258 9.81 -19.63 -5.00
CA TYR A 258 8.61 -18.95 -5.51
C TYR A 258 7.33 -19.73 -5.29
N SER A 259 7.35 -21.07 -5.28
CA SER A 259 6.14 -21.84 -4.96
C SER A 259 5.68 -21.60 -3.52
N GLU A 260 6.62 -21.43 -2.60
CA GLU A 260 6.33 -21.13 -1.21
C GLU A 260 5.88 -19.67 -1.04
N LEU A 261 6.47 -18.72 -1.77
CA LEU A 261 5.98 -17.34 -1.81
C LEU A 261 4.54 -17.27 -2.33
N GLU A 262 4.20 -18.04 -3.36
CA GLU A 262 2.83 -18.10 -3.90
C GLU A 262 1.83 -18.60 -2.85
N ARG A 263 2.18 -19.67 -2.13
CA ARG A 263 1.34 -20.23 -1.06
C ARG A 263 1.11 -19.21 0.04
N ARG A 264 2.18 -18.58 0.55
CA ARG A 264 2.11 -17.55 1.59
C ARG A 264 1.31 -16.33 1.16
N LEU A 265 1.49 -15.87 -0.07
CA LEU A 265 0.72 -14.76 -0.65
C LEU A 265 -0.79 -15.06 -0.68
N ARG A 266 -1.17 -16.30 -1.06
CA ARG A 266 -2.58 -16.74 -1.05
C ARG A 266 -3.16 -16.81 0.36
N ASN A 267 -2.39 -17.31 1.33
CA ASN A 267 -2.81 -17.31 2.74
C ASN A 267 -3.06 -15.90 3.25
N LEU A 268 -2.19 -14.94 2.93
CA LEU A 268 -2.37 -13.52 3.28
C LEU A 268 -3.64 -12.94 2.69
N LYS A 269 -3.93 -13.24 1.41
CA LYS A 269 -5.18 -12.79 0.77
C LYS A 269 -6.40 -13.36 1.49
N GLN A 270 -6.41 -14.65 1.77
CA GLN A 270 -7.50 -15.31 2.52
C GLN A 270 -7.69 -14.70 3.90
N ALA A 271 -6.60 -14.42 4.62
CA ALA A 271 -6.67 -13.82 5.96
C ALA A 271 -7.22 -12.38 5.92
N LEU A 272 -6.82 -11.57 4.94
CA LEU A 272 -7.33 -10.20 4.79
C LEU A 272 -8.80 -10.17 4.34
N ASP A 273 -9.21 -11.11 3.49
CA ASP A 273 -10.62 -11.27 3.13
C ASP A 273 -11.43 -11.69 4.36
N ALA A 274 -10.94 -12.68 5.13
CA ALA A 274 -11.59 -13.12 6.37
C ALA A 274 -11.68 -11.99 7.42
N GLU A 275 -10.64 -11.17 7.57
CA GLU A 275 -10.64 -9.97 8.43
C GLU A 275 -11.78 -9.03 8.01
N ALA A 276 -11.88 -8.69 6.72
CA ALA A 276 -12.92 -7.80 6.23
C ALA A 276 -14.33 -8.35 6.45
N LEU A 277 -14.54 -9.66 6.22
CA LEU A 277 -15.82 -10.32 6.50
C LEU A 277 -16.14 -10.36 8.01
N GLY A 278 -15.13 -10.61 8.84
CA GLY A 278 -15.25 -10.72 10.30
C GLY A 278 -15.73 -9.43 10.97
N TRP A 279 -15.42 -8.26 10.40
CA TRP A 279 -15.88 -6.97 10.93
C TRP A 279 -17.40 -6.85 11.05
N ALA A 280 -18.17 -7.55 10.22
CA ALA A 280 -19.62 -7.60 10.34
C ALA A 280 -20.04 -8.19 11.70
N THR A 281 -19.40 -9.28 12.11
CA THR A 281 -19.66 -9.97 13.38
C THR A 281 -19.04 -9.21 14.56
N GLU A 282 -17.79 -8.76 14.43
CA GLU A 282 -17.10 -7.99 15.46
C GLU A 282 -17.85 -6.69 15.79
N GLY A 283 -18.37 -6.02 14.77
CA GLY A 283 -19.15 -4.78 14.88
C GLY A 283 -20.48 -4.92 15.63
N LEU A 284 -21.01 -6.14 15.82
CA LEU A 284 -22.23 -6.35 16.61
C LEU A 284 -22.01 -6.01 18.09
N THR A 285 -20.81 -6.22 18.63
CA THR A 285 -20.51 -5.90 20.03
C THR A 285 -20.47 -4.38 20.28
N PRO A 286 -19.70 -3.58 19.52
CA PRO A 286 -19.75 -2.12 19.60
C PRO A 286 -21.13 -1.53 19.32
N LYS A 287 -21.92 -2.16 18.42
CA LYS A 287 -23.32 -1.79 18.17
C LYS A 287 -24.20 -2.00 19.40
N ALA A 288 -24.13 -3.18 20.03
CA ALA A 288 -24.92 -3.50 21.21
C ALA A 288 -24.59 -2.61 22.44
N LYS A 289 -23.37 -2.06 22.47
CA LYS A 289 -22.89 -1.16 23.52
C LYS A 289 -23.08 0.33 23.20
N ASP A 290 -23.71 0.68 22.07
CA ASP A 290 -23.83 2.06 21.58
C ASP A 290 -22.48 2.82 21.57
N SER A 291 -21.41 2.13 21.16
CA SER A 291 -20.09 2.73 21.07
C SER A 291 -20.07 3.95 20.14
N THR A 292 -19.14 4.87 20.37
CA THR A 292 -18.98 6.09 19.55
C THR A 292 -18.84 5.77 18.06
N VAL A 293 -18.10 4.72 17.68
CA VAL A 293 -17.94 4.30 16.27
C VAL A 293 -19.27 3.85 15.68
N ALA A 294 -19.99 2.96 16.36
CA ALA A 294 -21.27 2.42 15.88
C ALA A 294 -22.33 3.53 15.73
N VAL A 295 -22.45 4.40 16.73
CA VAL A 295 -23.38 5.55 16.69
C VAL A 295 -23.01 6.54 15.59
N ASN A 296 -21.71 6.80 15.38
CA ASN A 296 -21.25 7.68 14.32
C ASN A 296 -21.57 7.10 12.93
N LEU A 297 -21.27 5.82 12.68
CA LEU A 297 -21.62 5.15 11.43
C LEU A 297 -23.13 5.17 11.17
N GLN A 298 -23.95 4.85 12.18
CA GLN A 298 -25.41 4.90 12.06
C GLN A 298 -25.91 6.30 11.70
N ARG A 299 -25.38 7.34 12.37
CA ARG A 299 -25.72 8.74 12.07
C ARG A 299 -25.29 9.14 10.65
N GLN A 300 -24.09 8.75 10.22
CA GLN A 300 -23.61 9.05 8.87
C GLN A 300 -24.47 8.33 7.81
N PHE A 301 -24.95 7.12 8.09
CA PHE A 301 -25.88 6.41 7.21
C PHE A 301 -27.16 7.21 6.99
N GLU A 302 -27.80 7.67 8.06
CA GLU A 302 -29.01 8.48 7.99
C GLU A 302 -28.80 9.77 7.18
N GLN A 303 -27.66 10.44 7.40
CA GLN A 303 -27.28 11.65 6.66
C GLN A 303 -27.08 11.39 5.17
N VAL A 304 -26.44 10.27 4.79
CA VAL A 304 -26.22 9.89 3.40
C VAL A 304 -27.56 9.56 2.72
N VAL A 305 -28.43 8.78 3.37
CA VAL A 305 -29.75 8.43 2.84
C VAL A 305 -30.62 9.69 2.63
N GLU A 306 -30.61 10.62 3.58
CA GLU A 306 -31.33 11.89 3.44
C GLU A 306 -30.75 12.74 2.31
N ASN A 307 -29.42 12.79 2.18
CA ASN A 307 -28.74 13.51 1.11
C ASN A 307 -29.13 12.99 -0.28
N PHE A 308 -29.19 11.67 -0.45
CA PHE A 308 -29.55 11.05 -1.73
C PHE A 308 -30.99 11.38 -2.10
N LYS A 309 -31.92 11.27 -1.15
CA LYS A 309 -33.33 11.65 -1.35
C LYS A 309 -33.50 13.13 -1.70
N ARG A 310 -32.79 14.02 -0.99
CA ARG A 310 -32.91 15.47 -1.17
C ARG A 310 -32.38 15.95 -2.53
N ASN A 311 -31.32 15.33 -3.02
CA ASN A 311 -30.64 15.74 -4.25
C ASN A 311 -31.07 14.91 -5.48
N ASP A 312 -32.08 14.04 -5.34
CA ASP A 312 -32.55 13.14 -6.39
C ASP A 312 -31.41 12.29 -7.00
N ILE A 313 -30.47 11.86 -6.15
CA ILE A 313 -29.36 11.00 -6.57
C ILE A 313 -29.96 9.61 -6.81
N PRO A 314 -29.77 9.01 -8.00
CA PRO A 314 -30.44 7.75 -8.35
C PRO A 314 -29.94 6.54 -7.54
N HIS A 315 -28.80 6.67 -6.86
CA HIS A 315 -28.18 5.62 -6.06
C HIS A 315 -28.98 5.28 -4.80
N ASN A 316 -28.84 4.04 -4.33
CA ASN A 316 -29.44 3.57 -3.09
C ASN A 316 -28.35 3.10 -2.12
N VAL A 317 -28.53 3.37 -0.83
CA VAL A 317 -27.65 2.90 0.25
C VAL A 317 -28.52 2.27 1.33
N GLU A 318 -28.19 1.06 1.73
CA GLU A 318 -28.85 0.32 2.81
C GLU A 318 -27.82 -0.32 3.75
N LEU A 319 -28.27 -0.70 4.96
CA LEU A 319 -27.46 -1.47 5.90
C LEU A 319 -27.79 -2.95 5.77
N ALA A 320 -26.79 -3.79 5.54
CA ALA A 320 -26.98 -5.24 5.54
C ALA A 320 -27.40 -5.69 6.95
N GLU A 321 -28.56 -6.32 7.06
CA GLU A 321 -29.12 -6.80 8.34
C GLU A 321 -29.19 -5.72 9.44
N ASN A 322 -29.41 -4.46 9.03
CA ASN A 322 -29.41 -3.30 9.92
C ASN A 322 -28.08 -3.13 10.69
N ASN A 323 -26.96 -3.60 10.13
CA ASN A 323 -25.63 -3.50 10.73
C ASN A 323 -24.89 -2.23 10.24
N PRO A 324 -24.58 -1.24 11.11
CA PRO A 324 -23.92 -0.01 10.70
C PRO A 324 -22.48 -0.21 10.20
N PHE A 325 -21.90 -1.41 10.39
CA PHE A 325 -20.58 -1.76 9.89
C PHE A 325 -20.58 -2.38 8.49
N VAL A 326 -21.76 -2.65 7.90
CA VAL A 326 -21.88 -3.25 6.57
C VAL A 326 -22.91 -2.49 5.74
N TRP A 327 -22.41 -1.66 4.83
CA TRP A 327 -23.25 -0.86 3.94
C TRP A 327 -23.29 -1.50 2.56
N VAL A 328 -24.45 -1.45 1.94
CA VAL A 328 -24.68 -1.91 0.57
C VAL A 328 -25.05 -0.68 -0.25
N LEU A 329 -24.17 -0.29 -1.15
CA LEU A 329 -24.38 0.77 -2.13
C LEU A 329 -24.81 0.13 -3.46
N THR A 330 -25.96 0.53 -3.95
CA THR A 330 -26.47 0.19 -5.26
C THR A 330 -26.21 1.37 -6.19
N TYR A 331 -25.17 1.26 -7.00
CA TYR A 331 -24.80 2.27 -7.98
C TYR A 331 -25.57 2.03 -9.28
N PHE A 332 -26.17 3.10 -9.80
CA PHE A 332 -26.88 3.10 -11.09
C PHE A 332 -25.99 3.86 -12.07
N GLY A 333 -25.60 3.20 -13.15
CA GLY A 333 -24.68 3.78 -14.11
C GLY A 333 -25.20 5.07 -14.73
N ALA A 334 -24.34 6.09 -14.77
CA ALA A 334 -24.71 7.40 -15.28
C ALA A 334 -25.14 7.34 -16.77
N PRO A 335 -26.21 8.07 -17.15
CA PRO A 335 -26.64 8.15 -18.56
C PRO A 335 -25.52 8.63 -19.47
N MET A 336 -25.53 8.18 -20.73
CA MET A 336 -24.54 8.58 -21.75
C MET A 336 -23.10 8.17 -21.44
N THR A 337 -22.87 7.28 -20.48
CA THR A 337 -21.57 6.68 -20.20
C THR A 337 -21.49 5.22 -20.66
N ASN A 338 -20.32 4.60 -20.56
CA ASN A 338 -20.21 3.14 -20.78
C ASN A 338 -20.84 2.30 -19.66
N LEU A 339 -21.30 2.93 -18.57
CA LEU A 339 -21.99 2.31 -17.45
C LEU A 339 -23.51 2.43 -17.56
N ASP A 340 -24.03 3.19 -18.52
CA ASP A 340 -25.45 3.51 -18.69
C ASP A 340 -26.34 2.24 -18.66
N GLY A 341 -27.36 2.28 -17.81
CA GLY A 341 -28.29 1.16 -17.56
C GLY A 341 -27.73 0.04 -16.67
N GLY A 342 -26.50 0.16 -16.18
CA GLY A 342 -25.89 -0.81 -15.27
C GLY A 342 -26.33 -0.61 -13.83
N LEU A 343 -26.41 -1.71 -13.09
CA LEU A 343 -26.77 -1.71 -11.68
C LEU A 343 -25.75 -2.54 -10.91
N PHE A 344 -24.92 -1.88 -10.11
CA PHE A 344 -23.79 -2.51 -9.45
C PHE A 344 -23.99 -2.48 -7.93
N ARG A 345 -24.05 -3.67 -7.32
CA ARG A 345 -24.11 -3.84 -5.86
C ARG A 345 -22.70 -3.84 -5.29
N ILE A 346 -22.43 -2.90 -4.39
CA ILE A 346 -21.12 -2.63 -3.81
C ILE A 346 -21.24 -2.75 -2.29
N ILE A 347 -20.46 -3.63 -1.69
CA ILE A 347 -20.42 -3.83 -0.23
C ILE A 347 -19.26 -3.02 0.34
N ILE A 348 -19.55 -2.17 1.32
CA ILE A 348 -18.58 -1.40 2.09
C ILE A 348 -18.59 -1.94 3.51
N ARG A 349 -17.46 -2.52 3.94
CA ARG A 349 -17.27 -3.05 5.29
C ARG A 349 -16.39 -2.12 6.10
N PHE A 350 -16.86 -1.74 7.28
CA PHE A 350 -16.15 -0.85 8.21
C PHE A 350 -15.55 -1.64 9.35
N SER A 351 -14.30 -1.35 9.70
CA SER A 351 -13.67 -1.91 10.89
C SER A 351 -14.33 -1.35 12.16
N PRO A 352 -14.43 -2.14 13.24
CA PRO A 352 -14.69 -1.63 14.59
C PRO A 352 -13.71 -0.52 15.03
N ARG A 353 -12.53 -0.45 14.39
CA ARG A 353 -11.48 0.57 14.57
C ARG A 353 -11.51 1.64 13.48
N PHE A 354 -12.68 1.97 12.94
CA PHE A 354 -12.81 3.07 12.00
C PHE A 354 -12.80 4.41 12.77
N PRO A 355 -12.00 5.42 12.36
CA PRO A 355 -11.33 5.58 11.06
C PRO A 355 -9.85 5.15 11.00
N GLU A 356 -9.27 4.60 12.07
CA GLU A 356 -7.87 4.14 12.07
C GLU A 356 -7.64 3.06 11.00
N GLU A 357 -8.60 2.15 10.84
CA GLU A 357 -8.70 1.21 9.74
C GLU A 357 -9.75 1.65 8.73
N GLN A 358 -9.32 1.86 7.50
CA GLN A 358 -10.18 2.37 6.43
C GLN A 358 -11.09 1.26 5.87
N PRO A 359 -12.23 1.60 5.25
CA PRO A 359 -13.20 0.60 4.79
C PRO A 359 -12.63 -0.36 3.74
N ARG A 360 -13.18 -1.57 3.67
CA ARG A 360 -12.94 -2.53 2.58
C ARG A 360 -14.15 -2.55 1.66
N VAL A 361 -13.90 -2.30 0.38
CA VAL A 361 -14.95 -2.12 -0.64
C VAL A 361 -14.83 -3.23 -1.67
N ASN A 362 -15.92 -3.99 -1.84
CA ASN A 362 -16.01 -5.08 -2.78
C ASN A 362 -17.24 -4.94 -3.65
N PHE A 363 -17.06 -5.08 -4.96
CA PHE A 363 -18.13 -5.19 -5.94
C PHE A 363 -18.64 -6.62 -5.94
N GLU A 364 -19.88 -6.80 -5.52
CA GLU A 364 -20.56 -8.10 -5.56
C GLU A 364 -21.03 -8.41 -6.98
N THR A 365 -21.58 -7.41 -7.66
CA THR A 365 -21.84 -7.48 -9.09
C THR A 365 -20.55 -7.37 -9.88
N ARG A 366 -20.29 -8.31 -10.79
CA ARG A 366 -19.04 -8.33 -11.55
C ARG A 366 -18.93 -7.16 -12.51
N ILE A 367 -17.77 -6.51 -12.54
CA ILE A 367 -17.48 -5.42 -13.46
C ILE A 367 -16.07 -5.51 -14.04
N PHE A 368 -15.95 -5.45 -15.36
CA PHE A 368 -14.66 -5.34 -16.04
C PHE A 368 -14.21 -3.87 -16.07
N HIS A 369 -13.48 -3.43 -15.03
CA HIS A 369 -13.05 -2.04 -14.88
C HIS A 369 -11.61 -1.94 -14.42
N HIS A 370 -10.87 -0.91 -14.85
CA HIS A 370 -9.45 -0.78 -14.51
C HIS A 370 -9.18 -0.45 -13.04
N ARG A 371 -10.17 0.10 -12.33
CA ARG A 371 -10.15 0.36 -10.87
C ARG A 371 -10.70 -0.79 -10.02
N ILE A 372 -11.23 -1.85 -10.62
CA ILE A 372 -11.88 -2.94 -9.89
C ILE A 372 -11.16 -4.24 -10.21
N ALA A 373 -10.57 -4.86 -9.19
CA ALA A 373 -9.88 -6.14 -9.31
C ALA A 373 -10.84 -7.27 -9.73
N ALA A 374 -10.29 -8.38 -10.19
CA ALA A 374 -11.10 -9.51 -10.67
C ALA A 374 -12.00 -10.13 -9.59
N ASP A 375 -11.63 -9.99 -8.32
CA ASP A 375 -12.40 -10.41 -7.14
C ASP A 375 -13.38 -9.35 -6.61
N GLY A 376 -13.51 -8.22 -7.32
CA GLY A 376 -14.36 -7.10 -6.94
C GLY A 376 -13.71 -6.08 -6.01
N THR A 377 -12.46 -6.26 -5.57
CA THR A 377 -11.77 -5.27 -4.73
C THR A 377 -11.66 -3.91 -5.44
N ALA A 378 -12.12 -2.84 -4.79
CA ALA A 378 -12.11 -1.50 -5.38
C ALA A 378 -10.82 -0.71 -5.07
N CYS A 379 -10.29 -0.06 -6.10
CA CYS A 379 -9.22 0.94 -6.02
C CYS A 379 -9.82 2.35 -6.10
N TYR A 380 -9.89 3.03 -4.96
CA TYR A 380 -10.45 4.37 -4.84
C TYR A 380 -9.69 5.22 -3.81
N PHE A 381 -9.87 6.54 -3.86
CA PHE A 381 -9.17 7.49 -3.00
C PHE A 381 -10.13 8.40 -2.27
N ALA A 382 -10.39 8.10 -0.99
CA ALA A 382 -11.05 9.07 -0.12
C ALA A 382 -10.11 10.27 0.13
N PRO A 383 -10.63 11.51 0.16
CA PRO A 383 -9.84 12.69 0.51
C PRO A 383 -9.11 12.49 1.84
N LEU A 384 -7.81 12.78 1.87
CA LEU A 384 -6.96 12.53 3.05
C LEU A 384 -7.39 13.34 4.27
N THR A 385 -8.12 14.44 4.07
CA THR A 385 -8.69 15.32 5.11
C THR A 385 -10.06 14.88 5.62
N ARG A 386 -10.68 13.86 5.02
CA ARG A 386 -12.05 13.40 5.32
C ARG A 386 -12.13 11.87 5.29
N ARG A 387 -11.19 11.21 5.98
CA ARG A 387 -11.06 9.74 6.02
C ARG A 387 -12.06 9.08 6.98
N GLU A 388 -12.70 9.89 7.81
CA GLU A 388 -13.75 9.52 8.75
C GLU A 388 -15.17 9.75 8.20
N ASP A 389 -15.27 10.42 7.05
CA ASP A 389 -16.54 10.75 6.40
C ASP A 389 -16.91 9.69 5.36
N VAL A 390 -17.91 8.89 5.68
CA VAL A 390 -18.42 7.80 4.83
C VAL A 390 -18.96 8.34 3.51
N LYS A 391 -19.56 9.54 3.49
CA LYS A 391 -20.02 10.14 2.23
C LYS A 391 -18.84 10.38 1.29
N SER A 392 -17.73 10.90 1.81
CA SER A 392 -16.51 11.11 1.03
C SER A 392 -15.94 9.79 0.48
N HIS A 393 -16.10 8.66 1.17
CA HIS A 393 -15.77 7.35 0.60
C HIS A 393 -16.71 6.96 -0.54
N ILE A 394 -18.03 7.12 -0.37
CA ILE A 394 -19.03 6.80 -1.41
C ILE A 394 -18.79 7.65 -2.67
N ASP A 395 -18.61 8.96 -2.50
CA ASP A 395 -18.30 9.88 -3.59
C ASP A 395 -17.01 9.47 -4.33
N ALA A 396 -15.99 9.00 -3.60
CA ALA A 396 -14.74 8.54 -4.18
C ALA A 396 -14.86 7.18 -4.90
N ILE A 397 -15.71 6.27 -4.42
CA ILE A 397 -16.01 5.00 -5.10
C ILE A 397 -16.73 5.28 -6.43
N ILE A 398 -17.75 6.13 -6.41
CA ILE A 398 -18.49 6.53 -7.61
C ILE A 398 -17.56 7.27 -8.58
N GLY A 399 -16.79 8.24 -8.07
CA GLY A 399 -15.81 8.97 -8.87
C GLY A 399 -14.78 8.05 -9.52
N ALA A 400 -14.35 6.96 -8.86
CA ALA A 400 -13.44 5.99 -9.46
C ALA A 400 -14.05 5.18 -10.62
N LEU A 401 -15.38 5.05 -10.69
CA LEU A 401 -16.09 4.43 -11.83
C LEU A 401 -16.33 5.42 -12.96
N GLU A 402 -16.59 6.68 -12.63
CA GLU A 402 -17.01 7.73 -13.57
C GLU A 402 -15.85 8.57 -14.11
N GLU A 403 -14.63 8.41 -13.58
CA GLU A 403 -13.44 9.17 -14.00
C GLU A 403 -13.13 8.95 -15.49
N GLU A 404 -13.47 9.95 -16.31
CA GLU A 404 -13.13 9.97 -17.72
C GLU A 404 -11.69 10.45 -17.92
N GLN A 405 -10.87 9.62 -18.57
CA GLN A 405 -9.48 9.95 -18.93
C GLN A 405 -8.57 10.27 -17.71
N PRO A 406 -8.46 9.37 -16.71
CA PRO A 406 -7.53 9.54 -15.62
C PRO A 406 -6.08 9.65 -16.13
N PRO A 407 -5.21 10.41 -15.43
CA PRO A 407 -3.78 10.38 -15.70
C PRO A 407 -3.26 8.94 -15.55
N TYR A 408 -2.29 8.56 -16.40
CA TYR A 408 -1.62 7.27 -16.27
C TYR A 408 -0.94 7.19 -14.90
N ASP A 409 -1.34 6.20 -14.11
CA ASP A 409 -0.75 5.93 -12.81
C ASP A 409 -0.68 4.41 -12.56
N PRO A 410 0.51 3.79 -12.63
CA PRO A 410 0.68 2.36 -12.45
C PRO A 410 0.40 1.93 -10.99
N ARG A 411 0.40 2.85 -10.03
CA ARG A 411 0.07 2.57 -8.61
C ARG A 411 -1.42 2.27 -8.42
N THR A 412 -2.21 2.39 -9.49
CA THR A 412 -3.64 2.11 -9.53
C THR A 412 -3.97 0.80 -10.24
N LEU A 413 -2.93 0.07 -10.66
CA LEU A 413 -3.04 -1.19 -11.35
C LEU A 413 -3.55 -2.26 -10.37
N VAL A 414 -4.86 -2.49 -10.42
CA VAL A 414 -5.55 -3.54 -9.64
C VAL A 414 -6.18 -4.62 -10.49
N ASN A 415 -6.34 -4.36 -11.78
CA ASN A 415 -6.79 -5.32 -12.76
C ASN A 415 -5.84 -5.26 -13.97
N PRO A 416 -4.79 -6.11 -14.02
CA PRO A 416 -3.75 -6.02 -15.04
C PRO A 416 -4.28 -6.09 -16.48
N GLU A 417 -5.30 -6.91 -16.73
CA GLU A 417 -5.90 -7.03 -18.06
C GLU A 417 -6.68 -5.78 -18.45
N ALA A 418 -7.56 -5.29 -17.58
CA ALA A 418 -8.33 -4.08 -17.82
C ALA A 418 -7.42 -2.84 -17.94
N PHE A 419 -6.40 -2.75 -17.09
CA PHE A 419 -5.38 -1.69 -17.14
C PHE A 419 -4.65 -1.71 -18.48
N LYS A 420 -4.11 -2.86 -18.90
CA LYS A 420 -3.44 -2.96 -20.21
C LYS A 420 -4.33 -2.52 -21.37
N LEU A 421 -5.62 -2.88 -21.36
CA LEU A 421 -6.53 -2.48 -22.43
C LEU A 421 -6.88 -0.99 -22.40
N TYR A 422 -7.07 -0.42 -21.20
CA TYR A 422 -7.44 0.98 -21.03
C TYR A 422 -6.34 1.94 -21.48
N TRP A 423 -5.10 1.68 -21.09
CA TRP A 423 -3.93 2.49 -21.46
C TRP A 423 -3.23 2.03 -22.76
N GLY A 424 -3.78 1.02 -23.44
CA GLY A 424 -3.29 0.51 -24.71
C GLY A 424 -3.62 1.38 -25.91
N SER A 425 -3.57 0.76 -27.09
CA SER A 425 -3.89 1.37 -28.38
C SER A 425 -5.38 1.76 -28.49
N ALA A 426 -5.73 2.51 -29.54
CA ALA A 426 -7.14 2.84 -29.81
C ALA A 426 -8.02 1.60 -29.99
N GLU A 427 -7.46 0.49 -30.49
CA GLU A 427 -8.18 -0.77 -30.63
C GLU A 427 -8.36 -1.47 -29.28
N ASP A 428 -7.34 -1.46 -28.43
CA ASP A 428 -7.43 -1.99 -27.06
C ASP A 428 -8.51 -1.29 -26.25
N ARG A 429 -8.62 0.04 -26.37
CA ARG A 429 -9.68 0.82 -25.71
C ARG A 429 -11.07 0.47 -26.21
N LYS A 430 -11.24 0.12 -27.49
CA LYS A 430 -12.52 -0.40 -27.99
C LYS A 430 -12.86 -1.75 -27.35
N ILE A 431 -11.87 -2.64 -27.20
CA ILE A 431 -12.05 -3.93 -26.53
C ILE A 431 -12.41 -3.70 -25.05
N TYR A 432 -11.74 -2.79 -24.36
CA TYR A 432 -12.07 -2.38 -22.99
C TYR A 432 -13.52 -1.94 -22.89
N ASN A 433 -13.93 -0.95 -23.67
CA ASN A 433 -15.29 -0.40 -23.64
C ASN A 433 -16.35 -1.46 -23.97
N ARG A 434 -16.07 -2.38 -24.90
CA ARG A 434 -16.97 -3.50 -25.23
C ARG A 434 -17.14 -4.46 -24.05
N ARG A 435 -16.06 -4.78 -23.32
CA ARG A 435 -16.11 -5.65 -22.14
C ARG A 435 -16.78 -4.97 -20.95
N LEU A 436 -16.54 -3.68 -20.76
CA LEU A 436 -17.21 -2.88 -19.73
C LEU A 436 -18.73 -2.87 -19.97
N ARG A 437 -19.20 -2.58 -21.18
CA ARG A 437 -20.63 -2.63 -21.54
C ARG A 437 -21.24 -4.03 -21.43
N ARG A 438 -20.46 -5.08 -21.66
CA ARG A 438 -20.92 -6.46 -21.41
C ARG A 438 -21.16 -6.69 -19.91
N SER A 439 -20.30 -6.15 -19.06
CA SER A 439 -20.47 -6.23 -17.61
C SER A 439 -21.75 -5.50 -17.16
N VAL A 440 -22.05 -4.35 -17.77
CA VAL A 440 -23.32 -3.63 -17.57
C VAL A 440 -24.54 -4.48 -17.90
N GLN A 441 -24.53 -5.21 -19.03
CA GLN A 441 -25.64 -6.10 -19.39
C GLN A 441 -25.81 -7.24 -18.38
N GLN A 442 -24.71 -7.83 -17.92
CA GLN A 442 -24.70 -8.91 -16.93
C GLN A 442 -25.12 -8.43 -15.53
N SER A 443 -24.86 -7.16 -15.21
CA SER A 443 -25.19 -6.58 -13.91
C SER A 443 -26.69 -6.66 -13.57
N LEU A 444 -27.56 -6.66 -14.58
CA LEU A 444 -29.00 -6.81 -14.44
C LEU A 444 -29.44 -8.26 -14.19
N GLU A 445 -28.61 -9.24 -14.52
CA GLU A 445 -28.87 -10.68 -14.32
C GLU A 445 -28.37 -11.17 -12.94
N ASP A 446 -27.40 -10.46 -12.35
CA ASP A 446 -26.73 -10.81 -11.09
C ASP A 446 -27.47 -10.32 -9.82
N LEU A 447 -28.60 -9.60 -9.96
CA LEU A 447 -29.45 -9.08 -8.87
C LEU A 447 -30.73 -9.90 -8.74
#